data_AF-A0A484MAU1-F1
#
_entry.id   AF-A0A484MAU1-F1
#
_cell.length_a   1.000
_cell.length_b   1.000
_cell.length_c   1.000
_cell.angle_alpha   90.00
_cell.angle_beta   90.00
_cell.angle_gamma   90.00
#
_symmetry.space_group_name_H-M   'P 1'
#
loop_
_entity.id
_entity.type
_entity.pdbx_description
1 polymer ?
#
loop_
_entity_poly.entity_id
_entity_poly.type
_entity_poly.pdbx_seq_one_letter_code
_entity_poly.pdbx_strand_id
1 'polypeptide(L)'
;MKLKMMDTPEESDEEQELETHPTGDSNTNTGGSVHEKGTTDFKVDLPTFEDKNDPDEFLEWLETVEHVFDFKDLPEDKKVKLVALKLRKYASTWWTNTSTKRRREGKAPVKTWLKMRALM
;
A
#
# COMPACT_ATOMS: atom_id res chain seq x y z
N MET A 1 30.51 4.69 -53.60
CA MET A 1 29.63 3.51 -53.71
C MET A 1 28.65 3.55 -52.53
N LYS A 2 27.34 3.56 -52.81
CA LYS A 2 26.26 3.49 -51.82
C LYS A 2 25.28 2.43 -52.33
N LEU A 3 25.11 1.35 -51.58
CA LEU A 3 23.94 0.45 -51.57
C LEU A 3 23.55 0.39 -50.09
N LYS A 4 22.46 1.00 -49.63
CA LYS A 4 21.03 0.66 -49.81
C LYS A 4 20.74 -0.74 -49.26
N MET A 5 20.11 -0.78 -48.10
CA MET A 5 18.92 -1.59 -47.92
C MET A 5 17.82 -0.67 -47.38
N MET A 6 16.74 -0.64 -48.15
CA MET A 6 15.43 -0.08 -47.84
C MET A 6 14.64 -1.22 -47.17
N ASP A 7 13.83 -0.92 -46.18
CA ASP A 7 12.37 -1.07 -46.25
C ASP A 7 11.72 -0.72 -44.90
N THR A 8 11.01 0.42 -44.90
CA THR A 8 9.82 0.73 -44.09
C THR A 8 8.62 -0.04 -44.68
N PRO A 9 7.48 -0.32 -43.98
CA PRO A 9 6.57 0.67 -43.36
C PRO A 9 5.98 0.23 -41.98
N GLU A 10 5.72 1.14 -41.02
CA GLU A 10 4.50 1.95 -40.80
C GLU A 10 3.33 1.20 -40.12
N GLU A 11 3.00 1.62 -38.88
CA GLU A 11 1.67 1.97 -38.35
C GLU A 11 1.93 2.50 -36.91
N SER A 12 2.02 3.80 -36.60
CA SER A 12 1.02 4.89 -36.60
C SER A 12 -0.26 4.55 -35.83
N ASP A 13 -0.37 5.03 -34.60
CA ASP A 13 -1.61 5.72 -34.22
C ASP A 13 -1.28 6.91 -33.33
N GLU A 14 -1.65 8.08 -33.84
CA GLU A 14 -1.61 9.37 -33.15
C GLU A 14 -2.91 9.48 -32.36
N GLU A 15 -2.85 9.67 -31.05
CA GLU A 15 -3.99 10.25 -30.33
C GLU A 15 -3.60 11.59 -29.73
N GLN A 16 -4.16 12.62 -30.37
CA GLN A 16 -3.96 14.04 -30.20
C GLN A 16 -4.50 14.58 -28.87
N GLU A 17 -3.87 15.68 -28.46
CA GLU A 17 -4.28 16.57 -27.37
C GLU A 17 -5.73 17.02 -27.49
N LEU A 18 -6.45 17.05 -26.36
CA LEU A 18 -7.58 17.95 -26.16
C LEU A 18 -7.48 18.59 -24.76
N GLU A 19 -6.85 19.77 -24.70
CA GLU A 19 -7.17 20.75 -23.66
C GLU A 19 -8.56 21.33 -23.92
N THR A 20 -9.49 21.17 -22.98
CA THR A 20 -10.55 22.17 -22.75
C THR A 20 -10.88 22.21 -21.27
N HIS A 21 -10.61 23.34 -20.61
CA HIS A 21 -11.22 23.68 -19.32
C HIS A 21 -12.30 24.74 -19.55
N PRO A 22 -13.50 24.52 -18.99
CA PRO A 22 -14.20 25.62 -18.33
C PRO A 22 -14.69 25.24 -16.92
N THR A 23 -14.58 26.21 -16.02
CA THR A 23 -15.08 26.21 -14.65
C THR A 23 -16.61 26.12 -14.58
N GLY A 24 -17.13 25.35 -13.62
CA GLY A 24 -18.54 25.38 -13.24
C GLY A 24 -18.83 24.46 -12.05
N ASP A 25 -19.08 25.06 -10.89
CA ASP A 25 -19.55 24.39 -9.67
C ASP A 25 -20.83 23.60 -9.92
N SER A 26 -20.88 22.34 -9.44
CA SER A 26 -22.14 21.72 -8.96
C SER A 26 -21.85 20.48 -8.12
N ASN A 27 -22.16 20.66 -6.84
CA ASN A 27 -22.23 19.68 -5.78
C ASN A 27 -23.10 18.47 -6.16
N THR A 28 -22.54 17.25 -6.15
CA THR A 28 -23.31 16.01 -6.10
C THR A 28 -22.89 15.21 -4.87
N ASN A 29 -23.79 15.16 -3.89
CA ASN A 29 -23.75 14.21 -2.79
C ASN A 29 -23.66 12.79 -3.38
N THR A 30 -22.47 12.20 -3.37
CA THR A 30 -22.31 10.74 -3.44
C THR A 30 -22.13 10.23 -2.02
N GLY A 31 -23.25 10.24 -1.30
CA GLY A 31 -23.43 9.36 -0.16
C GLY A 31 -23.27 7.91 -0.62
N GLY A 32 -22.65 7.12 0.25
CA GLY A 32 -22.47 5.69 0.03
C GLY A 32 -21.13 5.36 -0.62
N SER A 33 -20.04 5.48 0.16
CA SER A 33 -18.96 4.51 0.00
C SER A 33 -19.56 3.15 0.30
N VAL A 34 -20.09 2.51 -0.73
CA VAL A 34 -20.40 1.08 -0.77
C VAL A 34 -19.04 0.40 -0.62
N HIS A 35 -18.60 0.23 0.63
CA HIS A 35 -17.54 -0.69 0.94
C HIS A 35 -18.04 -2.05 0.49
N GLU A 36 -17.44 -2.51 -0.59
CA GLU A 36 -17.76 -3.75 -1.26
C GLU A 36 -17.86 -4.88 -0.24
N LYS A 37 -19.02 -5.51 -0.32
CA LYS A 37 -19.45 -6.69 0.40
C LYS A 37 -18.43 -7.81 0.18
N GLY A 38 -17.75 -8.25 1.24
CA GLY A 38 -16.99 -9.50 1.21
C GLY A 38 -15.74 -9.61 2.06
N THR A 39 -15.61 -8.93 3.20
CA THR A 39 -14.62 -9.38 4.18
C THR A 39 -15.20 -10.63 4.85
N THR A 40 -14.91 -11.79 4.26
CA THR A 40 -14.83 -13.03 5.02
C THR A 40 -14.15 -12.72 6.35
N ASP A 41 -14.80 -13.10 7.45
CA ASP A 41 -14.38 -12.82 8.82
C ASP A 41 -13.03 -13.51 9.10
N PHE A 42 -11.96 -12.91 8.58
CA PHE A 42 -10.60 -13.41 8.71
C PHE A 42 -10.10 -13.05 10.10
N LYS A 43 -10.54 -13.82 11.08
CA LYS A 43 -10.26 -13.61 12.49
C LYS A 43 -8.87 -14.15 12.81
N VAL A 44 -7.86 -13.34 12.50
CA VAL A 44 -6.49 -13.58 12.97
C VAL A 44 -6.27 -12.78 14.24
N ASP A 45 -6.00 -13.50 15.32
CA ASP A 45 -5.63 -12.88 16.58
C ASP A 45 -4.13 -12.57 16.56
N LEU A 46 -3.81 -11.30 16.34
CA LEU A 46 -2.46 -10.77 16.44
C LEU A 46 -2.34 -9.92 17.71
N PRO A 47 -1.20 -9.94 18.40
CA PRO A 47 -0.97 -9.05 19.53
C PRO A 47 -0.95 -7.59 19.05
N THR A 48 -1.34 -6.69 19.94
CA THR A 48 -1.33 -5.24 19.69
C THR A 48 -0.01 -4.65 20.16
N PHE A 49 0.53 -3.66 19.44
CA PHE A 49 1.75 -2.96 19.84
C PHE A 49 1.47 -1.48 20.06
N GLU A 50 1.82 -0.99 21.25
CA GLU A 50 1.50 0.35 21.73
C GLU A 50 2.70 1.29 21.86
N ASP A 51 3.89 0.85 21.47
CA ASP A 51 5.17 1.55 21.68
C ASP A 51 5.45 1.78 23.18
N LYS A 52 6.16 0.83 23.79
CA LYS A 52 6.41 0.81 25.25
C LYS A 52 7.83 1.26 25.64
N ASN A 53 8.63 1.79 24.71
CA ASN A 53 10.06 2.08 24.90
C ASN A 53 10.87 0.88 25.43
N ASP A 54 10.34 -0.34 25.30
CA ASP A 54 10.98 -1.58 25.72
C ASP A 54 11.33 -2.40 24.46
N PRO A 55 12.63 -2.59 24.17
CA PRO A 55 13.06 -3.36 23.01
C PRO A 55 12.71 -4.84 23.12
N ASP A 56 12.67 -5.42 24.32
CA ASP A 56 12.37 -6.83 24.51
C ASP A 56 10.89 -7.10 24.23
N GLU A 57 10.01 -6.21 24.65
CA GLU A 57 8.57 -6.30 24.33
C GLU A 57 8.32 -6.18 22.82
N PHE A 58 9.05 -5.31 22.13
CA PHE A 58 8.97 -5.21 20.67
C PHE A 58 9.41 -6.51 19.98
N LEU A 59 10.51 -7.12 20.44
CA LEU A 59 11.01 -8.38 19.88
C LEU A 59 10.03 -9.53 20.13
N GLU A 60 9.48 -9.66 21.33
CA GLU A 60 8.47 -10.68 21.66
C GLU A 60 7.20 -10.50 20.82
N TRP A 61 6.73 -9.25 20.66
CA TRP A 61 5.60 -8.94 19.80
C TRP A 61 5.90 -9.31 18.34
N LEU A 62 7.09 -8.96 17.84
CA LEU A 62 7.50 -9.24 16.46
C LEU A 62 7.58 -10.75 16.20
N GLU A 63 8.20 -11.50 17.10
CA GLU A 63 8.28 -12.97 17.03
C GLU A 63 6.89 -13.61 17.02
N THR A 64 5.98 -13.14 17.86
CA THR A 64 4.61 -13.64 17.90
C THR A 64 3.87 -13.37 16.58
N VAL A 65 4.03 -12.17 16.01
CA VAL A 65 3.44 -11.81 14.72
C VAL A 65 3.98 -12.70 13.59
N GLU A 66 5.28 -12.98 13.58
CA GLU A 66 5.90 -13.86 12.58
C GLU A 66 5.38 -15.30 12.67
N HIS A 67 5.31 -15.86 13.89
CA HIS A 67 4.73 -17.18 14.11
C HIS A 67 3.27 -17.27 13.63
N VAL A 68 2.46 -16.24 13.87
CA VAL A 68 1.08 -16.21 13.38
C VAL A 68 1.02 -16.17 11.85
N PHE A 69 1.91 -15.41 11.21
CA PHE A 69 1.99 -15.31 9.76
C PHE A 69 2.42 -16.62 9.10
N ASP A 70 3.40 -17.30 9.67
CA ASP A 70 3.89 -18.58 9.17
C ASP A 70 2.86 -19.69 9.39
N PHE A 71 2.21 -19.71 10.56
CA PHE A 71 1.16 -20.69 10.85
C PHE A 71 -0.07 -20.55 9.94
N LYS A 72 -0.42 -19.33 9.55
CA LYS A 72 -1.63 -19.04 8.75
C LYS A 72 -1.37 -18.95 7.24
N ASP A 73 -0.11 -18.99 6.80
CA ASP A 73 0.32 -18.78 5.42
C ASP A 73 -0.35 -17.55 4.76
N LEU A 74 -0.19 -16.38 5.40
CA LEU A 74 -0.86 -15.16 4.93
C LEU A 74 -0.20 -14.60 3.67
N PRO A 75 -0.97 -14.06 2.71
CA PRO A 75 -0.39 -13.25 1.64
C PRO A 75 0.15 -11.92 2.20
N GLU A 76 1.23 -11.44 1.58
CA GLU A 76 2.00 -10.27 2.02
C GLU A 76 1.17 -8.99 2.21
N ASP A 77 0.20 -8.75 1.31
CA ASP A 77 -0.66 -7.57 1.40
C ASP A 77 -1.58 -7.61 2.64
N LYS A 78 -2.02 -8.80 3.05
CA LYS A 78 -2.82 -9.00 4.27
C LYS A 78 -1.96 -8.85 5.52
N LYS A 79 -0.72 -9.36 5.51
CA LYS A 79 0.21 -9.18 6.64
C LYS A 79 0.39 -7.71 6.99
N VAL A 80 0.70 -6.87 5.98
CA VAL A 80 0.89 -5.42 6.17
C VAL A 80 -0.37 -4.76 6.73
N LYS A 81 -1.56 -5.06 6.17
CA LYS A 81 -2.84 -4.50 6.65
C LYS A 81 -3.14 -4.91 8.10
N LEU A 82 -2.89 -6.17 8.45
CA LEU A 82 -3.14 -6.70 9.79
C LEU A 82 -2.21 -6.07 10.82
N VAL A 83 -0.91 -5.95 10.53
CA VAL A 83 0.02 -5.27 11.45
C VAL A 83 -0.37 -3.81 11.61
N ALA A 84 -0.65 -3.10 10.52
CA ALA A 84 -1.08 -1.71 10.58
C ALA A 84 -2.31 -1.49 11.49
N LEU A 85 -3.25 -2.45 11.51
CA LEU A 85 -4.42 -2.41 12.39
C LEU A 85 -4.08 -2.65 13.87
N LYS A 86 -3.03 -3.42 14.14
CA LYS A 86 -2.57 -3.79 15.48
C LYS A 86 -1.57 -2.80 16.08
N LEU A 87 -1.10 -1.82 15.31
CA LEU A 87 -0.35 -0.68 15.84
C LEU A 87 -1.29 0.31 16.54
N ARG A 88 -0.85 0.85 17.67
CA ARG A 88 -1.59 1.82 18.46
C ARG A 88 -0.69 2.98 18.85
N LYS A 89 -1.30 4.08 19.34
CA LYS A 89 -0.59 5.28 19.82
C LYS A 89 0.50 5.73 18.83
N TYR A 90 1.73 5.93 19.30
CA TYR A 90 2.86 6.40 18.50
C TYR A 90 3.20 5.46 17.34
N ALA A 91 3.08 4.15 17.51
CA ALA A 91 3.31 3.20 16.43
C ALA A 91 2.30 3.40 15.26
N SER A 92 1.02 3.66 15.58
CA SER A 92 0.01 3.94 14.56
C SER A 92 0.26 5.28 13.83
N THR A 93 0.71 6.29 14.57
CA THR A 93 1.11 7.60 14.01
C THR A 93 2.34 7.45 13.12
N TRP A 94 3.34 6.69 13.55
CA TRP A 94 4.53 6.37 12.76
C TRP A 94 4.17 5.72 11.43
N TRP A 95 3.28 4.71 11.43
CA TRP A 95 2.89 4.03 10.18
C TRP A 95 2.20 4.99 9.19
N THR A 96 1.32 5.85 9.70
CA THR A 96 0.62 6.88 8.91
C THR A 96 1.61 7.88 8.31
N ASN A 97 2.56 8.35 9.11
CA ASN A 97 3.59 9.29 8.69
C ASN A 97 4.54 8.67 7.66
N THR A 98 5.00 7.44 7.90
CA THR A 98 5.87 6.69 6.98
C THR A 98 5.19 6.46 5.63
N SER A 99 3.91 6.06 5.64
CA SER A 99 3.11 5.88 4.42
C SER A 99 2.92 7.20 3.66
N THR A 100 2.59 8.27 4.38
CA THR A 100 2.40 9.62 3.80
C THR A 100 3.69 10.17 3.20
N LYS A 101 4.81 10.03 3.93
CA LYS A 101 6.14 10.46 3.48
C LYS A 101 6.54 9.72 2.20
N ARG A 102 6.38 8.40 2.16
CA ARG A 102 6.68 7.60 0.96
C ARG A 102 5.85 8.04 -0.25
N ARG A 103 4.55 8.31 -0.05
CA ARG A 103 3.68 8.83 -1.12
C ARG A 103 4.15 10.19 -1.64
N ARG A 104 4.52 11.12 -0.76
CA ARG A 104 5.06 12.44 -1.14
C ARG A 104 6.37 12.35 -1.91
N GLU A 105 7.19 11.35 -1.59
CA GLU A 105 8.45 11.06 -2.29
C GLU A 105 8.27 10.25 -3.58
N GLY A 106 7.03 9.98 -4.02
CA GLY A 106 6.76 9.17 -5.22
C GLY A 106 7.16 7.69 -5.08
N LYS A 107 7.43 7.20 -3.87
CA LYS A 107 7.81 5.81 -3.62
C LYS A 107 6.60 4.90 -3.61
N ALA A 108 6.77 3.69 -4.14
CA ALA A 108 5.72 2.67 -4.12
C ALA A 108 5.23 2.37 -2.70
N PRO A 109 3.93 2.07 -2.48
CA PRO A 109 3.39 1.67 -1.19
C PRO A 109 4.12 0.46 -0.59
N VAL A 110 4.13 0.36 0.74
CA VAL A 110 4.65 -0.83 1.43
C VAL A 110 3.64 -1.96 1.25
N LYS A 111 3.98 -2.97 0.44
CA LYS A 111 3.11 -4.11 0.12
C LYS A 111 3.57 -5.44 0.73
N THR A 112 4.75 -5.47 1.35
CA THR A 112 5.31 -6.68 1.95
C THR A 112 5.66 -6.47 3.41
N TRP A 113 5.48 -7.51 4.20
CA TRP A 113 5.82 -7.57 5.61
C TRP A 113 7.31 -7.32 5.83
N LEU A 114 8.17 -7.95 5.01
CA LEU A 114 9.61 -7.72 5.04
C LEU A 114 9.96 -6.24 4.88
N LYS A 115 9.26 -5.53 3.98
CA LYS A 115 9.50 -4.10 3.78
C LYS A 115 8.98 -3.25 4.93
N MET A 116 7.88 -3.66 5.57
CA MET A 116 7.35 -3.00 6.77
C MET A 116 8.30 -3.15 7.95
N ARG A 117 8.83 -4.36 8.20
CA ARG A 117 9.84 -4.63 9.22
C ARG A 117 11.10 -3.80 9.05
N ALA A 118 11.61 -3.70 7.81
CA ALA A 118 12.80 -2.90 7.54
C ALA A 118 12.61 -1.38 7.74
N LEU A 119 11.39 -0.92 8.02
CA LEU A 119 11.10 0.48 8.33
C LEU A 119 10.88 0.72 9.83
N MET A 120 10.52 -0.33 10.58
CA MET A 120 10.37 -0.31 12.04
C MET A 120 11.75 -0.22 12.70
#